data_AF-A0A0H4BF66-F1
#
_entry.id   AF-A0A0H4BF66-F1
#
_cell.length_a   1.000
_cell.length_b   1.000
_cell.length_c   1.000
_cell.angle_alpha   90.00
_cell.angle_beta   90.00
_cell.angle_gamma   90.00
#
_symmetry.space_group_name_H-M   'P 1'
#
loop_
_entity.id
_entity.type
_entity.pdbx_description
1 polymer ?
#
loop_
_entity_poly.entity_id
_entity_poly.type
_entity_poly.pdbx_seq_one_letter_code
_entity_poly.pdbx_strand_id
1 'polypeptide(L)' 'MTSTAQRTIQTTTGEDMLIDALRGIKTKPELKLLQERLTSNPANPPLFNWVCNLLIERRISRGLAARVLSQLHDEE' A
#
# COMPACT_ATOMS: atom_id res chain seq x y z
N MET A 1 23.63 10.06 14.87
CA MET A 1 23.28 10.79 13.63
C MET A 1 23.02 9.77 12.53
N THR A 2 21.80 9.23 12.44
CA THR A 2 21.46 8.29 11.36
C THR A 2 21.20 9.08 10.08
N SER A 3 22.01 8.77 9.08
CA SER A 3 22.06 9.42 7.78
C SER A 3 20.68 9.43 7.12
N THR A 4 20.28 10.57 6.55
CA THR A 4 19.04 10.75 5.79
C THR A 4 18.83 9.66 4.73
N ALA A 5 19.93 9.14 4.17
CA ALA A 5 19.90 8.02 3.22
C ALA A 5 19.32 6.71 3.80
N GLN A 6 19.57 6.40 5.08
CA GLN A 6 19.04 5.18 5.71
C GLN A 6 17.52 5.26 5.93
N ARG A 7 17.00 6.45 6.22
CA ARG A 7 15.55 6.69 6.33
C ARG A 7 14.86 6.49 4.99
N THR A 8 15.44 7.01 3.91
CA THR A 8 14.91 6.85 2.54
C THR A 8 14.92 5.39 2.09
N ILE A 9 15.98 4.62 2.38
CA ILE A 9 16.10 3.20 2.00
C ILE A 9 15.12 2.31 2.78
N GLN A 10 14.86 2.61 4.06
CA GLN A 10 13.87 1.86 4.85
C GLN A 10 12.43 2.13 4.40
N THR A 11 12.09 3.38 4.10
CA THR A 11 10.76 3.72 3.56
C THR A 11 10.53 3.08 2.20
N THR A 12 11.53 3.13 1.30
CA THR A 12 11.41 2.51 -0.03
C THR A 12 11.29 0.99 0.05
N THR A 13 11.97 0.33 0.98
CA THR A 13 11.88 -1.14 1.13
C THR A 13 10.50 -1.58 1.60
N GLY A 14 9.91 -0.89 2.57
CA GLY A 14 8.55 -1.17 3.04
C GLY A 14 7.50 -0.89 1.97
N GLU A 15 7.67 0.20 1.22
CA GLU A 15 6.78 0.55 0.11
C GLU A 15 6.89 -0.41 -1.07
N ASP A 16 8.10 -0.81 -1.48
CA ASP A 16 8.29 -1.77 -2.57
C ASP A 16 7.68 -3.15 -2.20
N MET A 17 7.83 -3.59 -0.94
CA MET A 17 7.15 -4.80 -0.43
C MET A 17 5.63 -4.67 -0.47
N LEU A 18 5.09 -3.51 -0.09
CA LEU A 18 3.65 -3.24 -0.20
C LEU A 18 3.20 -3.27 -1.66
N ILE A 19 3.94 -2.64 -2.56
CA ILE A 19 3.64 -2.62 -3.99
C ILE A 19 3.59 -4.04 -4.55
N ASP A 20 4.55 -4.89 -4.19
CA ASP A 20 4.56 -6.29 -4.62
C ASP A 20 3.42 -7.09 -4.01
N ALA A 21 3.06 -6.86 -2.74
CA ALA A 21 1.85 -7.44 -2.14
C ALA A 21 0.58 -7.01 -2.89
N LEU A 22 0.43 -5.73 -3.21
CA LEU A 22 -0.71 -5.19 -3.96
C LEU A 22 -0.80 -5.76 -5.38
N ARG A 23 0.34 -6.02 -6.04
CA ARG A 23 0.39 -6.70 -7.34
C ARG A 23 -0.08 -8.15 -7.22
N GLY A 24 0.36 -8.85 -6.17
CA GLY A 24 0.06 -10.25 -5.90
C GLY A 24 -1.39 -10.51 -5.50
N ILE A 25 -2.07 -9.54 -4.88
CA ILE A 25 -3.47 -9.65 -4.50
C ILE A 25 -4.37 -9.75 -5.74
N LYS A 26 -5.21 -10.79 -5.76
CA LYS A 26 -6.16 -11.05 -6.84
C LYS A 26 -7.61 -10.93 -6.39
N THR A 27 -7.86 -11.03 -5.09
CA THR A 27 -9.22 -11.11 -4.54
C THR A 27 -9.45 -10.12 -3.40
N LYS A 28 -10.70 -9.70 -3.21
CA LYS A 28 -11.15 -8.80 -2.14
C LYS A 28 -10.83 -9.35 -0.72
N PRO A 29 -10.98 -10.67 -0.43
CA PRO A 29 -10.59 -11.21 0.87
C PRO A 29 -9.10 -11.09 1.18
N GLU A 30 -8.21 -11.32 0.20
CA GLU A 30 -6.76 -11.13 0.38
C GLU A 30 -6.43 -9.66 0.67
N LEU A 31 -7.14 -8.74 0.00
CA LEU A 31 -6.99 -7.31 0.22
C LEU A 31 -7.43 -6.89 1.63
N LYS A 32 -8.56 -7.40 2.12
CA LYS A 32 -9.03 -7.17 3.49
C LYS A 32 -8.05 -7.71 4.52
N LEU A 33 -7.52 -8.92 4.32
CA LEU A 33 -6.52 -9.50 5.20
C LEU A 33 -5.24 -8.65 5.26
N LEU A 34 -4.78 -8.12 4.12
CA LEU A 34 -3.66 -7.18 4.09
C LEU A 34 -3.99 -5.90 4.86
N GLN A 35 -5.17 -5.32 4.63
CA GLN A 35 -5.62 -4.11 5.32
C GLN A 35 -5.68 -4.29 6.84
N GLU A 36 -6.22 -5.40 7.33
CA GLU A 36 -6.29 -5.72 8.77
C GLU A 36 -4.89 -5.83 9.39
N ARG A 37 -3.97 -6.55 8.71
CA ARG A 37 -2.58 -6.68 9.15
C ARG A 37 -1.87 -5.33 9.22
N LEU A 38 -2.12 -4.46 8.25
CA LEU A 38 -1.53 -3.12 8.23
C LEU A 38 -2.14 -2.22 9.31
N THR A 39 -3.45 -2.30 9.52
CA THR A 39 -4.18 -1.53 10.55
C THR A 39 -3.85 -1.99 11.97
N SER A 40 -3.31 -3.19 12.14
CA SER A 40 -2.80 -3.69 13.43
C SER A 40 -1.64 -2.85 13.97
N ASN A 41 -0.95 -2.09 13.11
CA ASN A 41 0.03 -1.09 13.53
C ASN A 41 -0.60 0.32 13.42
N PRO A 42 -0.85 1.01 14.54
CA PRO A 42 -1.50 2.33 14.54
C PRO A 42 -0.66 3.44 13.89
N ALA A 43 0.63 3.20 13.62
CA ALA A 43 1.49 4.13 12.90
C ALA A 43 1.26 4.08 11.37
N ASN A 44 0.56 3.06 10.86
CA ASN A 44 0.33 2.92 9.42
C ASN A 44 -0.88 3.76 8.98
N PRO A 45 -0.77 4.49 7.85
CA PRO A 45 -1.94 5.13 7.27
C PRO A 45 -2.94 4.07 6.77
N PRO A 46 -4.23 4.42 6.65
CA PRO A 46 -5.21 3.56 5.98
C PRO A 46 -4.73 3.14 4.59
N LEU A 47 -4.94 1.88 4.22
CA LEU A 47 -4.47 1.32 2.96
C LEU A 47 -4.93 2.14 1.74
N PHE A 48 -6.16 2.66 1.79
CA PHE A 48 -6.68 3.58 0.77
C PHE A 48 -5.77 4.80 0.56
N ASN A 49 -5.42 5.50 1.64
CA ASN A 49 -4.54 6.67 1.58
C ASN A 49 -3.16 6.30 1.06
N TRP A 50 -2.64 5.14 1.45
CA TRP A 50 -1.33 4.69 1.01
C TRP A 50 -1.30 4.42 -0.51
N VAL A 51 -2.32 3.74 -1.05
CA VAL A 51 -2.47 3.50 -2.49
C VAL A 51 -2.61 4.82 -3.25
N CYS A 52 -3.37 5.79 -2.73
CA CYS A 52 -3.48 7.12 -3.31
C CYS A 52 -2.12 7.85 -3.35
N ASN A 53 -1.34 7.80 -2.27
CA ASN A 53 0.00 8.41 -2.23
C ASN A 53 0.95 7.75 -3.24
N LEU A 54 0.98 6.41 -3.29
CA LEU A 54 1.80 5.67 -4.27
C LEU A 54 1.41 6.01 -5.72
N LEU A 55 0.13 6.29 -5.97
CA LEU A 55 -0.34 6.71 -7.29
C LEU A 55 0.12 8.14 -7.62
N ILE A 56 -0.01 9.09 -6.69
CA ILE A 56 0.44 10.48 -6.84
C ILE A 56 1.95 10.52 -7.12
N GLU A 57 2.72 9.73 -6.38
CA GLU A 57 4.17 9.59 -6.51
C GLU A 57 4.59 8.75 -7.72
N ARG A 58 3.64 8.23 -8.50
CA ARG A 58 3.86 7.39 -9.70
C ARG A 58 4.66 6.11 -9.41
N ARG A 59 4.57 5.60 -8.19
CA ARG A 59 5.21 4.35 -7.73
C ARG A 59 4.43 3.12 -8.15
N ILE A 60 3.13 3.27 -8.42
CA ILE A 60 2.26 2.22 -8.98
C ILE A 60 1.58 2.67 -10.28
N SER A 61 1.12 1.70 -11.08
CA SER A 61 0.37 1.99 -12.31
C SER A 61 -1.07 2.39 -11.99
N ARG A 62 -1.67 3.22 -12.87
CA ARG A 62 -3.09 3.62 -12.76
C ARG A 62 -4.04 2.43 -12.73
N GLY A 63 -3.75 1.38 -13.50
CA GLY A 63 -4.56 0.16 -13.52
C GLY A 63 -4.51 -0.62 -12.21
N LEU A 64 -3.32 -0.70 -11.59
CA LEU A 64 -3.17 -1.32 -10.27
C LEU A 64 -3.94 -0.51 -9.21
N ALA A 65 -3.77 0.81 -9.21
CA ALA A 65 -4.47 1.68 -8.28
C ALA A 65 -6.00 1.56 -8.44
N ALA A 66 -6.52 1.65 -9.66
CA ALA A 66 -7.95 1.50 -9.93
C ALA A 66 -8.48 0.16 -9.41
N ARG A 67 -7.80 -0.96 -9.74
CA ARG A 67 -8.20 -2.30 -9.30
C ARG A 67 -8.27 -2.42 -7.77
N VAL A 68 -7.27 -1.87 -7.06
CA VAL A 68 -7.19 -1.95 -5.60
C VAL A 68 -8.23 -1.02 -4.97
N LEU A 69 -8.29 0.24 -5.39
CA LEU A 69 -9.21 1.24 -4.85
C LEU A 69 -10.68 0.86 -5.07
N SER A 70 -11.02 0.29 -6.24
CA SER A 70 -12.36 -0.24 -6.48
C SER A 70 -12.71 -1.34 -5.47
N GLN A 71 -11.82 -2.29 -5.20
CA GLN A 71 -12.08 -3.35 -4.22
C GLN A 71 -12.14 -2.86 -2.77
N LEU A 72 -11.47 -1.75 -2.44
CA LEU A 72 -11.53 -1.11 -1.12
C LEU A 72 -12.81 -0.29 -0.91
N HIS A 73 -13.31 0.35 -1.95
CA HIS A 73 -14.53 1.18 -1.90
C HIS A 73 -15.81 0.36 -2.11
N ASP A 74 -15.69 -0.87 -2.57
CA ASP A 74 -16.79 -1.82 -2.65
C ASP A 74 -17.16 -2.25 -1.22
N GLU A 75 -17.83 -1.38 -0.47
CA GLU A 75 -18.59 -1.75 0.72
C GLU A 75 -19.86 -2.44 0.20
N GLU A 76 -19.93 -3.76 0.38
CA GLU A 76 -21.19 -4.50 0.29
C GLU A 76 -21.83 -4.50 1.68
#